data_AF-A0A2V5YLX1-F1
#
_entry.id   AF-A0A2V5YLX1-F1
#
_cell.length_a   1.000
_cell.length_b   1.000
_cell.length_c   1.000
_cell.angle_alpha   90.00
_cell.angle_beta   90.00
_cell.angle_gamma   90.00
#
_symmetry.space_group_name_H-M   'P 1'
#
loop_
_entity.id
_entity.type
_entity.pdbx_description
1 polymer ?
#
loop_
_entity_poly.entity_id
_entity_poly.type
_entity_poly.pdbx_seq_one_letter_code
_entity_poly.pdbx_strand_id
1 'polypeptide(L)'
;MYFVPPSSVEAGVSPAKRKSHAADAAATTEEIAELQKGLAKELPEGIEIDFDEQFDAMFSYKAKNYALLTKDGEVVIKGGALKSRGLEKFQRVFLEEMIKLIMEGKPEAIIDLRNEFEKRIRNREWKIDMLMKTDTLQDSLDKYRAKIAGSARNRAAAYELALASGRNYKPGDQISYYIKATPKKVPAYEAAKPASEFDPENRDENVDYYVAKLDDLVKKFRSLTDVASAPKQESLAL
;
A
#
# COMPACT_ATOMS: atom_id res chain seq x y z
N MET A 1 -14.39 19.59 -1.35
CA MET A 1 -14.68 18.15 -1.58
C MET A 1 -15.16 17.46 -0.31
N TYR A 2 -16.46 17.18 -0.19
CA TYR A 2 -17.00 16.24 0.80
C TYR A 2 -17.75 15.14 0.06
N PHE A 3 -17.16 13.94 0.04
CA PHE A 3 -17.83 12.72 -0.36
C PHE A 3 -18.42 12.08 0.90
N VAL A 4 -19.75 11.90 0.94
CA VAL A 4 -20.44 11.14 1.99
C VAL A 4 -20.54 9.70 1.50
N PRO A 5 -19.71 8.77 2.02
CA PRO A 5 -19.76 7.39 1.59
C PRO A 5 -21.05 6.71 2.10
N PRO A 6 -21.64 5.78 1.32
CA PRO A 6 -22.70 4.91 1.83
C PRO A 6 -22.20 4.10 3.03
N SER A 7 -23.12 3.69 3.91
CA SER A 7 -22.87 3.05 5.22
C SER A 7 -22.08 1.74 5.18
N SER A 8 -21.78 1.21 3.99
CA SER A 8 -20.91 0.07 3.74
C SER A 8 -20.12 0.31 2.46
N VAL A 9 -18.86 0.74 2.58
CA VAL A 9 -17.93 0.79 1.43
C VAL A 9 -17.37 -0.62 1.27
N GLU A 10 -17.94 -1.41 0.37
CA GLU A 10 -17.30 -2.64 -0.08
C GLU A 10 -16.09 -2.29 -0.93
N ALA A 11 -15.02 -3.05 -0.77
CA ALA A 11 -13.81 -2.80 -1.53
C ALA A 11 -14.03 -3.18 -3.00
N GLY A 12 -13.65 -2.29 -3.92
CA GLY A 12 -13.95 -2.49 -5.32
C GLY A 12 -13.34 -1.42 -6.23
N VAL A 13 -13.34 -1.73 -7.52
CA VAL A 13 -12.99 -0.79 -8.59
C VAL A 13 -14.28 -0.24 -9.19
N SER A 14 -14.35 1.07 -9.30
CA SER A 14 -15.38 1.75 -10.09
C SER A 14 -14.75 2.17 -11.40
N PRO A 15 -15.07 1.48 -12.53
CA PRO A 15 -14.68 1.95 -13.84
C PRO A 15 -15.54 3.15 -14.22
N ALA A 16 -14.97 4.13 -14.92
CA ALA A 16 -15.77 5.04 -15.72
C ALA A 16 -16.36 4.23 -16.91
N LYS A 17 -17.57 4.58 -17.38
CA LYS A 17 -18.48 3.69 -18.16
C LYS A 17 -17.78 2.92 -19.30
N ARG A 18 -18.10 1.61 -19.42
CA ARG A 18 -17.56 0.71 -20.45
C ARG A 18 -18.02 1.12 -21.86
N LYS A 19 -17.12 1.69 -22.66
CA LYS A 19 -17.02 1.38 -24.10
C LYS A 19 -15.79 0.51 -24.33
N SER A 20 -15.83 -0.29 -25.38
CA SER A 20 -14.95 -1.43 -25.64
C SER A 20 -13.49 -1.02 -25.96
N HIS A 21 -12.74 -0.59 -24.95
CA HIS A 21 -11.28 -0.64 -24.82
C HIS A 21 -10.93 0.09 -23.51
N ALA A 22 -10.08 -0.49 -22.67
CA ALA A 22 -9.70 0.09 -21.36
C ALA A 22 -8.98 1.46 -21.44
N ALA A 23 -8.69 1.94 -22.65
CA ALA A 23 -8.12 3.26 -22.90
C ALA A 23 -9.18 4.38 -23.10
N ASP A 24 -10.48 4.06 -23.06
CA ASP A 24 -11.56 4.98 -23.46
C ASP A 24 -12.69 5.06 -22.41
N ALA A 25 -12.36 4.83 -21.13
CA ALA A 25 -13.33 4.68 -20.05
C ALA A 25 -13.79 6.01 -19.40
N ALA A 26 -12.96 7.06 -19.44
CA ALA A 26 -13.27 8.34 -18.82
C ALA A 26 -14.44 9.05 -19.53
N ALA A 27 -15.38 9.60 -18.77
CA ALA A 27 -16.55 10.31 -19.31
C ALA A 27 -16.14 11.40 -20.30
N THR A 28 -16.85 11.58 -21.41
CA THR A 28 -16.48 12.65 -22.34
C THR A 28 -16.81 14.02 -21.75
N THR A 29 -16.18 15.08 -22.26
CA THR A 29 -16.50 16.46 -21.87
C THR A 29 -17.99 16.77 -22.05
N GLU A 30 -18.61 16.18 -23.07
CA GLU A 30 -20.04 16.30 -23.37
C GLU A 30 -20.91 15.61 -22.29
N GLU A 31 -20.53 14.41 -21.86
CA GLU A 31 -21.21 13.68 -20.78
C GLU A 31 -21.09 14.40 -19.43
N ILE A 32 -19.93 15.01 -19.15
CA ILE A 32 -19.72 15.83 -17.94
C ILE A 32 -20.61 17.06 -17.98
N ALA A 33 -20.65 17.77 -19.11
CA ALA A 33 -21.48 18.96 -19.27
C ALA A 33 -22.99 18.65 -19.14
N GLU A 34 -23.42 17.51 -19.68
CA GLU A 34 -24.80 17.03 -19.53
C GLU A 34 -25.12 16.73 -18.06
N LEU A 35 -24.22 16.04 -17.35
CA LEU A 35 -24.36 15.76 -15.93
C LEU A 35 -24.41 17.05 -15.09
N GLN A 36 -23.52 18.01 -15.39
CA GLN A 36 -23.49 19.31 -14.72
C GLN A 36 -24.83 20.04 -14.87
N LYS A 37 -25.34 20.10 -16.11
CA LYS A 37 -26.62 20.74 -16.44
C LYS A 37 -27.80 20.03 -15.80
N GLY A 38 -27.76 18.70 -15.70
CA GLY A 38 -28.76 17.90 -15.01
C GLY A 38 -28.81 18.23 -13.52
N LEU A 39 -27.67 18.17 -12.85
CA LEU A 39 -27.57 18.45 -11.41
C LEU A 39 -27.92 19.91 -11.07
N ALA A 40 -27.50 20.87 -11.89
CA ALA A 40 -27.79 22.28 -11.66
C ALA A 40 -29.30 22.60 -11.65
N LYS A 41 -30.14 21.78 -12.31
CA LYS A 41 -31.60 21.93 -12.29
C LYS A 41 -32.25 21.47 -10.99
N GLU A 42 -31.61 20.54 -10.28
CA GLU A 42 -32.12 19.96 -9.04
C GLU A 42 -31.64 20.74 -7.81
N LEU A 43 -30.65 21.62 -7.97
CA LEU A 43 -30.03 22.34 -6.88
C LEU A 43 -30.72 23.68 -6.59
N PRO A 44 -30.82 24.08 -5.30
CA PRO A 44 -31.29 25.40 -4.90
C PRO A 44 -30.46 26.54 -5.50
N GLU A 45 -31.11 27.70 -5.66
CA GLU A 45 -30.46 28.94 -6.11
C GLU A 45 -29.28 29.31 -5.19
N GLY A 46 -28.14 29.62 -5.80
CA GLY A 46 -26.88 29.92 -5.09
C GLY A 46 -25.97 28.71 -4.83
N ILE A 47 -26.34 27.49 -5.24
CA ILE A 47 -25.47 26.31 -5.21
C ILE A 47 -25.01 25.96 -6.62
N GLU A 48 -23.70 26.03 -6.87
CA GLU A 48 -23.07 25.68 -8.14
C GLU A 48 -22.25 24.39 -7.99
N ILE A 49 -22.17 23.60 -9.07
CA ILE A 49 -21.32 22.42 -9.16
C ILE A 49 -20.21 22.70 -10.16
N ASP A 50 -18.98 22.45 -9.70
CA ASP A 50 -17.79 22.42 -10.54
C ASP A 50 -17.16 21.01 -10.51
N PHE A 51 -16.55 20.63 -11.62
CA PHE A 51 -15.86 19.35 -11.78
C PHE A 51 -14.36 19.58 -11.81
N ASP A 52 -13.70 19.33 -10.68
CA ASP A 52 -12.27 19.62 -10.50
C ASP A 52 -11.36 18.79 -11.43
N GLU A 53 -11.49 17.46 -11.39
CA GLU A 53 -10.55 16.54 -12.03
C GLU A 53 -11.24 15.28 -12.56
N GLN A 54 -10.62 14.66 -13.57
CA GLN A 54 -11.08 13.42 -14.18
C GLN A 54 -10.01 12.33 -14.11
N PHE A 55 -10.45 11.12 -13.77
CA PHE A 55 -9.61 9.94 -13.61
C PHE A 55 -10.17 8.78 -14.43
N ASP A 56 -9.29 7.92 -14.93
CA ASP A 56 -9.66 6.77 -15.75
C ASP A 56 -10.28 5.65 -14.91
N ALA A 57 -9.80 5.50 -13.68
CA ALA A 57 -10.29 4.53 -12.73
C ALA A 57 -10.08 4.98 -11.28
N MET A 58 -10.91 4.44 -10.38
CA MET A 58 -10.76 4.59 -8.95
C MET A 58 -10.83 3.24 -8.26
N PHE A 59 -9.85 2.99 -7.39
CA PHE A 59 -9.84 1.86 -6.46
C PHE A 59 -10.20 2.34 -5.06
N SER A 60 -11.28 1.82 -4.48
CA SER A 60 -11.71 2.14 -3.13
C SER A 60 -11.49 0.95 -2.19
N TYR A 61 -10.83 1.17 -1.05
CA TYR A 61 -10.56 0.13 -0.06
C TYR A 61 -11.39 0.30 1.22
N LYS A 62 -11.37 1.50 1.80
CA LYS A 62 -12.19 1.88 2.95
C LYS A 62 -12.38 3.39 2.94
N ALA A 63 -13.27 3.92 3.78
CA ALA A 63 -13.46 5.36 3.91
C ALA A 63 -12.12 6.11 4.02
N LYS A 64 -11.94 7.13 3.16
CA LYS A 64 -10.71 7.96 3.05
C LYS A 64 -9.44 7.22 2.63
N ASN A 65 -9.54 6.00 2.09
CA ASN A 65 -8.41 5.21 1.60
C ASN A 65 -8.74 4.65 0.22
N TYR A 66 -8.22 5.32 -0.81
CA TYR A 66 -8.50 5.04 -2.21
C TYR A 66 -7.30 5.41 -3.08
N ALA A 67 -7.27 4.88 -4.30
CA ALA A 67 -6.30 5.24 -5.32
C ALA A 67 -7.03 5.70 -6.58
N LEU A 68 -6.42 6.62 -7.31
CA LEU A 68 -6.93 7.20 -8.55
C LEU A 68 -5.92 6.94 -9.66
N LEU A 69 -6.40 6.54 -10.84
CA LEU A 69 -5.58 6.40 -12.04
C LEU A 69 -5.76 7.65 -12.91
N THR A 70 -4.69 8.40 -13.13
CA THR A 70 -4.72 9.56 -14.05
C THR A 70 -4.69 9.10 -15.50
N LYS A 71 -5.05 10.01 -16.42
CA LYS A 71 -4.95 9.78 -17.88
C LYS A 71 -3.53 9.48 -18.36
N ASP A 72 -2.54 10.01 -17.66
CA ASP A 72 -1.12 9.76 -17.94
C ASP A 72 -0.63 8.41 -17.38
N GLY A 73 -1.51 7.64 -16.74
CA GLY A 73 -1.21 6.32 -16.18
C GLY A 73 -0.50 6.36 -14.82
N GLU A 74 -0.56 7.49 -14.11
CA GLU A 74 -0.02 7.63 -12.76
C GLU A 74 -1.06 7.21 -11.70
N VAL A 75 -0.59 6.63 -10.60
CA VAL A 75 -1.44 6.23 -9.48
C VAL A 75 -1.31 7.20 -8.32
N VAL A 76 -2.40 7.90 -8.01
CA VAL A 76 -2.48 8.81 -6.87
C VAL A 76 -3.17 8.11 -5.70
N ILE A 77 -2.37 7.71 -4.70
CA ILE A 77 -2.88 7.08 -3.48
C ILE A 77 -3.26 8.15 -2.44
N LYS A 78 -4.50 8.09 -1.96
CA LYS A 78 -5.02 8.90 -0.85
C LYS A 78 -5.31 8.01 0.36
N GLY A 79 -4.94 8.49 1.55
CA GLY A 79 -5.13 7.77 2.82
C GLY A 79 -3.92 6.94 3.26
N GLY A 80 -3.83 6.71 4.57
CA GLY A 80 -2.65 6.08 5.20
C GLY A 80 -2.63 4.55 5.13
N ALA A 81 -3.74 3.88 4.85
CA ALA A 81 -3.79 2.42 4.88
C ALA A 81 -3.10 1.78 3.67
N LEU A 82 -3.19 2.42 2.50
CA LEU A 82 -2.56 1.97 1.26
C LEU A 82 -1.10 2.45 1.13
N LYS A 83 -0.71 3.50 1.87
CA LYS A 83 0.67 4.06 1.87
C LYS A 83 1.32 4.02 3.26
N SER A 84 1.07 2.96 4.03
CA SER A 84 1.53 2.89 5.42
C SER A 84 3.06 3.01 5.50
N ARG A 85 3.54 3.99 6.28
CA ARG A 85 4.97 4.23 6.50
C ARG A 85 5.66 3.08 7.23
N GLY A 86 4.90 2.21 7.88
CA GLY A 86 5.42 1.04 8.58
C GLY A 86 5.73 -0.16 7.67
N LEU A 87 5.52 -0.04 6.36
CA LEU A 87 5.87 -1.08 5.39
C LEU A 87 7.26 -0.83 4.79
N GLU A 88 8.02 -1.91 4.64
CA GLU A 88 9.22 -1.94 3.82
C GLU A 88 8.94 -1.41 2.40
N LYS A 89 9.93 -0.77 1.79
CA LYS A 89 9.74 -0.06 0.51
C LYS A 89 9.26 -1.00 -0.60
N PHE A 90 9.79 -2.22 -0.69
CA PHE A 90 9.36 -3.19 -1.70
C PHE A 90 7.85 -3.54 -1.60
N GLN A 91 7.30 -3.64 -0.38
CA GLN A 91 5.87 -3.91 -0.20
C GLN A 91 5.00 -2.73 -0.66
N ARG A 92 5.48 -1.49 -0.45
CA ARG A 92 4.77 -0.29 -0.91
C ARG A 92 4.76 -0.21 -2.44
N VAL A 93 5.90 -0.45 -3.07
CA VAL A 93 6.00 -0.47 -4.53
C VAL A 93 5.14 -1.59 -5.11
N PHE A 94 5.21 -2.80 -4.55
CA PHE A 94 4.36 -3.92 -4.98
C PHE A 94 2.87 -3.58 -4.88
N LEU A 95 2.44 -2.99 -3.77
CA LEU A 95 1.04 -2.62 -3.55
C LEU A 95 0.57 -1.57 -4.57
N GLU A 96 1.41 -0.58 -4.87
CA GLU A 96 1.11 0.46 -5.87
C GLU A 96 0.94 -0.13 -7.27
N GLU A 97 1.89 -0.97 -7.71
CA GLU A 97 1.84 -1.65 -9.02
C GLU A 97 0.66 -2.64 -9.10
N MET A 98 0.39 -3.39 -8.03
CA MET A 98 -0.75 -4.29 -7.99
C MET A 98 -2.08 -3.53 -8.09
N ILE A 99 -2.22 -2.40 -7.37
CA ILE A 99 -3.43 -1.55 -7.47
C ILE A 99 -3.55 -0.97 -8.88
N LYS A 100 -2.43 -0.57 -9.50
CA LYS A 100 -2.41 -0.11 -10.89
C LYS A 100 -2.96 -1.18 -11.85
N LEU A 101 -2.44 -2.40 -11.78
CA LEU A 101 -2.92 -3.53 -12.60
C LEU A 101 -4.41 -3.79 -12.41
N ILE A 102 -4.90 -3.73 -11.17
CA ILE A 102 -6.34 -3.86 -10.87
C ILE A 102 -7.16 -2.75 -11.54
N MET A 103 -6.70 -1.49 -11.47
CA MET A 103 -7.39 -0.35 -12.10
C MET A 103 -7.32 -0.38 -13.63
N GLU A 104 -6.25 -0.93 -14.20
CA GLU A 104 -6.10 -1.17 -15.64
C GLU A 104 -6.89 -2.40 -16.13
N GLY A 105 -7.54 -3.14 -15.23
CA GLY A 105 -8.31 -4.34 -15.57
C GLY A 105 -7.45 -5.54 -15.98
N LYS A 106 -6.23 -5.62 -15.47
CA LYS A 106 -5.26 -6.72 -15.72
C LYS A 106 -4.91 -7.51 -14.44
N PRO A 107 -5.89 -8.00 -13.66
CA PRO A 107 -5.60 -8.70 -12.40
C PRO A 107 -4.79 -10.00 -12.60
N GLU A 108 -4.85 -10.62 -13.78
CA GLU A 108 -4.07 -11.80 -14.15
C GLU A 108 -2.56 -11.56 -14.13
N ALA A 109 -2.12 -10.33 -14.45
CA ALA A 109 -0.70 -9.95 -14.45
C ALA A 109 -0.11 -9.81 -13.04
N ILE A 110 -0.94 -9.85 -11.98
CA ILE A 110 -0.47 -9.76 -10.59
C ILE A 110 0.41 -10.96 -10.21
N ILE A 111 0.13 -12.14 -10.79
CA ILE A 111 0.96 -13.34 -10.56
C ILE A 111 2.36 -13.11 -11.10
N ASP A 112 2.48 -12.56 -12.31
CA ASP A 112 3.77 -12.27 -12.94
C ASP A 112 4.52 -11.18 -12.16
N LEU A 113 3.82 -10.12 -11.74
CA LEU A 113 4.38 -9.08 -10.86
C LEU A 113 4.95 -9.68 -9.56
N ARG A 114 4.21 -10.59 -8.91
CA ARG A 114 4.65 -11.27 -7.70
C ARG A 114 5.89 -12.12 -7.97
N ASN A 115 5.92 -12.85 -9.07
CA ASN A 115 7.05 -13.70 -9.45
C ASN A 115 8.29 -12.87 -9.79
N GLU A 116 8.12 -11.72 -10.43
CA GLU A 116 9.21 -10.77 -10.68
C GLU A 116 9.80 -10.24 -9.37
N PHE A 117 8.96 -9.83 -8.42
CA PHE A 117 9.41 -9.35 -7.11
C PHE A 117 10.14 -10.44 -6.34
N GLU A 118 9.60 -11.67 -6.31
CA GLU A 118 10.29 -12.80 -5.68
C GLU A 118 11.66 -13.04 -6.34
N LYS A 119 11.72 -13.08 -7.67
CA LYS A 119 12.96 -13.27 -8.41
C LYS A 119 13.99 -12.20 -8.03
N ARG A 120 13.61 -10.92 -8.03
CA ARG A 120 14.49 -9.80 -7.65
C ARG A 120 15.00 -9.91 -6.20
N ILE A 121 14.15 -10.36 -5.27
CA ILE A 121 14.53 -10.60 -3.87
C ILE A 121 15.52 -11.77 -3.78
N ARG A 122 15.23 -12.90 -4.43
CA ARG A 122 16.07 -14.11 -4.41
C ARG A 122 17.42 -13.92 -5.07
N ASN A 123 17.42 -13.24 -6.22
CA ASN A 123 18.62 -12.88 -6.96
C ASN A 123 19.37 -11.70 -6.33
N ARG A 124 18.82 -11.11 -5.26
CA ARG A 124 19.44 -9.99 -4.55
C ARG A 124 19.71 -8.80 -5.48
N GLU A 125 18.80 -8.54 -6.41
CA GLU A 125 18.98 -7.47 -7.42
C GLU A 125 18.82 -6.07 -6.82
N TRP A 126 18.15 -5.97 -5.67
CA TRP A 126 17.95 -4.69 -4.99
C TRP A 126 19.00 -4.38 -3.95
N LYS A 127 19.24 -3.07 -3.80
CA LYS A 127 19.91 -2.46 -2.66
C LYS A 127 19.06 -2.62 -1.40
N ILE A 128 19.70 -2.52 -0.24
CA ILE A 128 19.04 -2.73 1.06
C ILE A 128 17.93 -1.72 1.34
N ASP A 129 17.92 -0.55 0.69
CA ASP A 129 16.86 0.45 0.86
C ASP A 129 15.47 -0.05 0.44
N MET A 130 15.42 -1.05 -0.44
CA MET A 130 14.17 -1.71 -0.82
C MET A 130 13.63 -2.62 0.28
N LEU A 131 14.51 -3.25 1.06
CA LEU A 131 14.15 -4.27 2.04
C LEU A 131 14.14 -3.75 3.47
N MET A 132 14.90 -2.69 3.77
CA MET A 132 14.96 -2.14 5.12
C MET A 132 13.62 -1.56 5.56
N LYS A 133 13.38 -1.64 6.85
CA LYS A 133 12.28 -0.99 7.55
C LYS A 133 12.81 0.18 8.34
N THR A 134 12.04 1.27 8.40
CA THR A 134 12.36 2.43 9.25
C THR A 134 11.22 2.66 10.22
N ASP A 135 11.50 2.51 11.50
CA ASP A 135 10.53 2.75 12.56
C ASP A 135 10.92 3.98 13.39
N THR A 136 9.91 4.73 13.81
CA THR A 136 10.08 5.87 14.73
C THR A 136 9.81 5.43 16.16
N LEU A 137 10.76 5.69 17.06
CA LEU A 137 10.57 5.46 18.48
C LEU A 137 9.47 6.40 19.02
N GLN A 138 8.49 5.82 19.72
CA GLN A 138 7.32 6.54 20.24
C GLN A 138 7.45 6.86 21.73
N ASP A 139 8.14 5.98 22.47
CA ASP A 139 8.41 6.11 23.89
C ASP A 139 9.93 6.11 24.13
N SER A 140 10.38 6.52 25.32
CA SER A 140 11.78 6.36 25.72
C SER A 140 12.15 4.89 25.87
N LEU A 141 13.45 4.60 25.81
CA LEU A 141 13.97 3.24 25.97
C LEU A 141 13.62 2.64 27.35
N ASP A 142 13.64 3.44 28.41
CA ASP A 142 13.27 2.97 29.77
C ASP A 142 11.79 2.64 29.88
N LYS A 143 10.92 3.48 29.30
CA LYS A 143 9.48 3.22 29.27
C LYS A 143 9.17 1.99 28.44
N TYR A 144 9.89 1.76 27.34
CA TYR A 144 9.81 0.53 26.57
C TYR A 144 10.21 -0.70 27.42
N ARG A 145 11.37 -0.66 28.10
CA ARG A 145 11.82 -1.75 28.98
C ARG A 145 10.80 -2.07 30.08
N ALA A 146 10.24 -1.04 30.72
CA ALA A 146 9.21 -1.22 31.73
C ALA A 146 7.94 -1.89 31.16
N LYS A 147 7.51 -1.50 29.95
CA LYS A 147 6.37 -2.14 29.27
C LYS A 147 6.63 -3.59 28.89
N ILE A 148 7.86 -3.94 28.46
CA ILE A 148 8.24 -5.33 28.18
C ILE A 148 8.23 -6.14 29.48
N ALA A 149 8.82 -5.63 30.56
CA ALA A 149 8.88 -6.31 31.85
C ALA A 149 7.47 -6.53 32.46
N GLY A 150 6.57 -5.57 32.27
CA GLY A 150 5.17 -5.67 32.68
C GLY A 150 4.25 -6.39 31.69
N SER A 151 4.79 -7.02 30.62
CA SER A 151 4.02 -7.70 29.56
C SER A 151 2.96 -6.82 28.86
N ALA A 152 3.09 -5.50 28.95
CA ALA A 152 2.17 -4.53 28.37
C ALA A 152 2.48 -4.25 26.88
N ARG A 153 3.56 -4.81 26.34
CA ARG A 153 3.99 -4.65 24.95
C ARG A 153 4.85 -5.83 24.50
N ASN A 154 4.80 -6.14 23.20
CA ASN A 154 5.73 -7.07 22.55
C ASN A 154 7.07 -6.41 22.20
N ARG A 155 8.13 -7.22 22.13
CA ARG A 155 9.45 -6.76 21.69
C ARG A 155 9.42 -6.25 20.24
N ALA A 156 10.15 -5.17 19.98
CA ALA A 156 10.21 -4.53 18.69
C ALA A 156 11.66 -4.31 18.27
N ALA A 157 12.00 -4.75 17.04
CA ALA A 157 13.35 -4.70 16.48
C ALA A 157 14.02 -3.33 16.64
N ALA A 158 13.31 -2.23 16.32
CA ALA A 158 13.83 -0.88 16.46
C ALA A 158 14.29 -0.56 17.88
N TYR A 159 13.50 -0.94 18.91
CA TYR A 159 13.87 -0.67 20.30
C TYR A 159 15.00 -1.58 20.77
N GLU A 160 15.00 -2.85 20.38
CA GLU A 160 16.11 -3.77 20.72
C GLU A 160 17.44 -3.30 20.12
N LEU A 161 17.42 -2.81 18.87
CA LEU A 161 18.59 -2.20 18.23
C LEU A 161 19.01 -0.89 18.90
N ALA A 162 18.04 -0.04 19.27
CA ALA A 162 18.32 1.19 20.01
C ALA A 162 19.05 0.89 21.32
N LEU A 163 18.55 -0.10 22.06
CA LEU A 163 19.12 -0.55 23.34
C LEU A 163 20.51 -1.14 23.16
N ALA A 164 20.72 -1.97 22.14
CA ALA A 164 22.01 -2.61 21.87
C ALA A 164 23.08 -1.59 21.42
N SER A 165 22.68 -0.49 20.75
CA SER A 165 23.62 0.50 20.23
C SER A 165 24.37 1.31 21.31
N GLY A 166 23.85 1.34 22.55
CA GLY A 166 24.34 2.21 23.62
C GLY A 166 24.14 3.71 23.38
N ARG A 167 23.52 4.12 22.27
CA ARG A 167 23.23 5.52 21.95
C ARG A 167 22.02 6.02 22.73
N ASN A 168 22.03 7.30 23.08
CA ASN A 168 20.92 7.95 23.78
C ASN A 168 19.81 8.35 22.80
N TYR A 169 19.07 7.35 22.30
CA TYR A 169 17.91 7.56 21.44
C TYR A 169 16.73 8.17 22.22
N LYS A 170 16.05 9.11 21.58
CA LYS A 170 14.88 9.83 22.11
C LYS A 170 13.60 9.45 21.35
N PRO A 171 12.42 9.65 21.97
CA PRO A 171 11.16 9.62 21.24
C PRO A 171 11.22 10.56 20.03
N GLY A 172 10.78 10.09 18.87
CA GLY A 172 10.88 10.77 17.58
C GLY A 172 12.08 10.32 16.73
N ASP A 173 13.09 9.69 17.32
CA ASP A 173 14.22 9.17 16.55
C ASP A 173 13.82 8.00 15.67
N GLN A 174 14.46 7.91 14.50
CA GLN A 174 14.23 6.86 13.51
C GLN A 174 15.33 5.82 13.54
N ILE A 175 14.93 4.55 13.39
CA ILE A 175 15.84 3.43 13.30
C ILE A 175 15.52 2.66 12.03
N SER A 176 16.49 2.66 11.12
CA SER A 176 16.45 1.90 9.88
C SER A 176 17.20 0.58 10.08
N TYR A 177 16.54 -0.53 9.79
CA TYR A 177 17.07 -1.87 10.02
C TYR A 177 16.58 -2.87 8.99
N TYR A 178 17.27 -3.99 8.86
CA TYR A 178 16.89 -5.10 8.01
C TYR A 178 17.01 -6.42 8.79
N ILE A 179 16.36 -7.46 8.30
CA ILE A 179 16.42 -8.80 8.90
C ILE A 179 17.53 -9.60 8.22
N LYS A 180 18.50 -10.05 9.01
CA LYS A 180 19.61 -10.89 8.56
C LYS A 180 19.25 -12.37 8.62
N ALA A 181 19.90 -13.17 7.79
CA ALA A 181 19.82 -14.61 7.84
C ALA A 181 20.46 -15.12 9.14
N THR A 182 19.82 -16.10 9.76
CA THR A 182 20.30 -16.73 10.99
C THR A 182 20.33 -18.25 10.80
N PRO A 183 21.30 -18.98 11.41
CA PRO A 183 21.38 -20.43 11.26
C PRO A 183 20.12 -21.18 11.74
N LYS A 184 19.43 -20.60 12.73
CA LYS A 184 18.13 -21.07 13.22
C LYS A 184 17.10 -19.97 13.05
N LYS A 185 15.84 -20.33 12.82
CA LYS A 185 14.74 -19.36 12.75
C LYS A 185 14.55 -18.72 14.13
N VAL A 186 14.78 -17.40 14.20
CA VAL A 186 14.58 -16.60 15.41
C VAL A 186 13.51 -15.52 15.16
N PRO A 187 12.92 -14.94 16.21
CA PRO A 187 12.04 -13.79 16.05
C PRO A 187 12.74 -12.64 15.30
N ALA A 188 11.97 -11.91 14.49
CA ALA A 188 12.52 -10.83 13.65
C ALA A 188 13.27 -9.76 14.45
N TYR A 189 12.90 -9.50 15.70
CA TYR A 189 13.61 -8.52 16.55
C TYR A 189 15.02 -8.98 16.96
N GLU A 190 15.29 -10.29 16.99
CA GLU A 190 16.63 -10.83 17.28
C GLU A 190 17.51 -10.93 16.04
N ALA A 191 16.89 -11.17 14.87
CA ALA A 191 17.59 -11.18 13.58
C ALA A 191 17.74 -9.77 12.96
N ALA A 192 17.24 -8.73 13.61
CA ALA A 192 17.35 -7.36 13.10
C ALA A 192 18.79 -6.86 13.19
N LYS A 193 19.23 -6.11 12.18
CA LYS A 193 20.54 -5.46 12.10
C LYS A 193 20.38 -4.03 11.58
N PRO A 194 21.13 -3.04 12.09
CA PRO A 194 21.04 -1.67 11.60
C PRO A 194 21.36 -1.60 10.11
N ALA A 195 20.58 -0.83 9.34
CA ALA A 195 20.81 -0.67 7.91
C ALA A 195 22.18 -0.03 7.59
N SER A 196 22.73 0.75 8.53
CA SER A 196 24.09 1.31 8.44
C SER A 196 25.21 0.27 8.51
N GLU A 197 24.93 -0.94 9.00
CA GLU A 197 25.88 -2.06 9.08
C GLU A 197 25.69 -3.06 7.93
N PHE A 198 24.87 -2.71 6.93
CA PHE A 198 24.74 -3.52 5.73
C PHE A 198 26.02 -3.47 4.89
N ASP A 199 26.54 -4.64 4.53
CA ASP A 199 27.68 -4.80 3.66
C ASP A 199 27.21 -5.32 2.28
N PRO A 200 27.27 -4.51 1.21
CA PRO A 200 26.89 -4.93 -0.14
C PRO A 200 27.74 -6.07 -0.72
N GLU A 201 28.98 -6.26 -0.24
CA GLU A 201 29.87 -7.32 -0.71
C GLU A 201 29.64 -8.63 0.05
N ASN A 202 29.27 -8.54 1.34
CA ASN A 202 28.98 -9.68 2.21
C ASN A 202 27.52 -9.67 2.68
N ARG A 203 26.61 -9.83 1.72
CA ARG A 203 25.16 -9.71 1.89
C ARG A 203 24.58 -10.77 2.82
N ASP A 204 24.13 -10.36 4.00
CA ASP A 204 23.57 -11.23 5.03
C ASP A 204 22.05 -11.12 5.20
N GLU A 205 21.33 -10.45 4.29
CA GLU A 205 19.87 -10.32 4.40
C GLU A 205 19.12 -11.66 4.26
N ASN A 206 18.02 -11.79 5.01
CA ASN A 206 17.18 -12.99 5.00
C ASN A 206 16.19 -12.97 3.82
N VAL A 207 16.62 -13.50 2.69
CA VAL A 207 15.81 -13.61 1.45
C VAL A 207 14.43 -14.22 1.74
N ASP A 208 14.36 -15.35 2.42
CA ASP A 208 13.09 -16.07 2.65
C ASP A 208 12.14 -15.28 3.56
N TYR A 209 12.66 -14.48 4.49
CA TYR A 209 11.85 -13.57 5.29
C TYR A 209 11.10 -12.56 4.41
N TYR A 210 11.79 -11.95 3.43
CA TYR A 210 11.17 -10.95 2.56
C TYR A 210 10.25 -11.57 1.51
N VAL A 211 10.54 -12.77 1.03
CA VAL A 211 9.60 -13.52 0.17
C VAL A 211 8.33 -13.87 0.96
N ALA A 212 8.45 -14.35 2.20
CA ALA A 212 7.29 -14.63 3.03
C ALA A 212 6.44 -13.38 3.29
N LYS A 213 7.08 -12.20 3.47
CA LYS A 213 6.38 -10.91 3.57
C LYS A 213 5.62 -10.55 2.29
N LEU A 214 6.19 -10.82 1.12
CA LEU A 214 5.52 -10.64 -0.16
C LEU A 214 4.28 -11.55 -0.25
N ASP A 215 4.41 -12.81 0.15
CA ASP A 215 3.31 -13.77 0.14
C ASP A 215 2.18 -13.39 1.11
N ASP A 216 2.54 -12.95 2.32
CA ASP A 216 1.58 -12.42 3.30
C ASP A 216 0.83 -11.19 2.74
N LEU A 217 1.54 -10.32 2.01
CA LEU A 217 0.94 -9.16 1.36
C LEU A 217 -0.05 -9.59 0.29
N VAL A 218 0.33 -10.47 -0.64
CA VAL A 218 -0.60 -10.98 -1.67
C VAL A 218 -1.79 -11.67 -1.05
N LYS A 219 -1.59 -12.52 -0.04
CA LYS A 219 -2.68 -13.19 0.68
C LYS A 219 -3.65 -12.20 1.31
N LYS A 220 -3.16 -11.12 1.89
CA LYS A 220 -3.99 -10.07 2.51
C LYS A 220 -4.88 -9.35 1.49
N PHE A 221 -4.41 -9.20 0.26
CA PHE A 221 -5.13 -8.49 -0.81
C PHE A 221 -5.84 -9.44 -1.78
N ARG A 222 -5.80 -10.76 -1.55
CA ARG A 222 -6.43 -11.77 -2.40
C ARG A 222 -7.93 -11.56 -2.60
N SER A 223 -8.66 -11.17 -1.56
CA SER A 223 -10.10 -10.90 -1.70
C SER A 223 -10.38 -9.76 -2.69
N LEU A 224 -9.43 -8.85 -2.89
CA LEU A 224 -9.55 -7.74 -3.84
C LEU A 224 -9.25 -8.18 -5.27
N THR A 225 -8.26 -9.07 -5.44
CA THR A 225 -7.94 -9.64 -6.75
C THR A 225 -9.04 -10.56 -7.26
N ASP A 226 -9.67 -11.32 -6.36
CA ASP A 226 -10.77 -12.22 -6.69
C ASP A 226 -12.02 -11.44 -7.12
N VAL A 227 -12.32 -10.31 -6.45
CA VAL A 227 -13.43 -9.41 -6.82
C VAL A 227 -13.14 -8.66 -8.13
N ALA A 228 -11.90 -8.25 -8.38
CA ALA A 228 -11.51 -7.60 -9.62
C ALA A 228 -11.54 -8.55 -10.83
N SER A 229 -11.31 -9.85 -10.60
CA SER A 229 -11.34 -10.89 -11.65
C SER A 229 -12.76 -11.40 -11.96
N ALA A 230 -13.75 -11.09 -11.12
CA ALA A 230 -15.13 -11.48 -11.36
C ALA A 230 -15.75 -10.60 -12.45
N PRO A 231 -16.38 -11.18 -13.50
CA PRO A 231 -17.10 -10.38 -14.48
C PRO A 231 -18.29 -9.71 -13.79
N LYS A 232 -18.20 -8.39 -13.54
CA LYS A 232 -19.38 -7.58 -13.20
C LYS A 232 -20.34 -7.56 -14.39
N GLN A 233 -21.25 -8.53 -14.44
CA GLN A 233 -22.58 -8.38 -15.00
C GLN A 233 -23.52 -8.01 -13.85
N GLU A 234 -23.67 -6.71 -13.63
CA GLU A 234 -24.93 -6.23 -13.05
C GLU A 234 -25.76 -5.76 -14.24
N SER A 235 -26.64 -6.64 -14.72
CA SER A 235 -27.78 -6.20 -15.50
C SER A 235 -28.69 -5.42 -14.55
N LEU A 236 -28.64 -4.09 -14.63
CA LEU A 236 -29.76 -3.27 -14.19
C LEU A 236 -30.94 -3.63 -15.09
N ALA A 237 -31.80 -4.52 -14.60
CA ALA A 237 -33.12 -4.71 -15.15
C ALA A 237 -33.89 -3.40 -14.90
N LEU A 238 -34.19 -2.68 -15.99
CA LEU A 238 -35.28 -1.70 -16.05
C LEU A 238 -36.59 -2.45 -16.26
#